data_AF-A0A4Y8TUQ0-F1
#
_entry.id   AF-A0A4Y8TUQ0-F1
#
_cell.length_a   1.000
_cell.length_b   1.000
_cell.length_c   1.000
_cell.angle_alpha   90.00
_cell.angle_beta   90.00
_cell.angle_gamma   90.00
#
_symmetry.space_group_name_H-M   'P 1'
#
loop_
_entity.id
_entity.type
_entity.pdbx_description
1 polymer ?
#
loop_
_entity_poly.entity_id
_entity_poly.type
_entity_poly.pdbx_seq_one_letter_code
_entity_poly.pdbx_strand_id
1 'polypeptide(L)'
;MNYPCPGHCGYVSALYEPLGRVLSSRRRETSAFPQIQEHAIAEHEHILRALAQRSSSAAREAMDQHMQQTLDDLNTFVLNS
;
A
#
# COMPACT_ATOMS: atom_id res chain seq x y z
N MET A 1 -28.38 15.44 3.81
CA MET A 1 -28.35 14.08 3.26
C MET A 1 -27.17 13.34 3.84
N ASN A 2 -27.43 12.39 4.74
CA ASN A 2 -26.42 11.53 5.36
C ASN A 2 -26.87 10.11 5.05
N TYR A 3 -26.18 9.40 4.18
CA TYR A 3 -26.44 7.98 3.94
C TYR A 3 -25.52 7.18 4.86
N PRO A 4 -26.04 6.49 5.89
CA PRO A 4 -25.23 5.57 6.66
C PRO A 4 -24.97 4.32 5.81
N CYS A 5 -23.69 4.01 5.54
CA CYS A 5 -23.32 2.73 4.94
C CYS A 5 -23.71 1.58 5.91
N PRO A 6 -24.48 0.57 5.46
CA PRO A 6 -24.98 -0.47 6.33
C PRO A 6 -23.89 -1.53 6.55
N GLY A 7 -23.19 -1.43 7.68
CA GLY A 7 -22.41 -2.52 8.28
C GLY A 7 -21.12 -2.91 7.54
N HIS A 8 -20.03 -3.06 8.31
CA HIS A 8 -18.74 -3.71 8.00
C HIS A 8 -17.46 -2.83 7.99
N CYS A 9 -17.51 -1.49 7.97
CA CYS A 9 -16.26 -0.69 7.91
C CYS A 9 -15.77 -0.07 9.24
N GLY A 10 -16.49 -0.26 10.35
CA GLY A 10 -16.13 0.36 11.64
C GLY A 10 -15.12 -0.43 12.47
N TYR A 11 -15.24 -1.76 12.52
CA TYR A 11 -14.44 -2.61 13.42
C TYR A 11 -13.00 -2.79 12.94
N VAL A 12 -12.81 -3.14 11.65
CA VAL A 12 -11.48 -3.26 11.03
C VAL A 12 -10.75 -1.92 11.11
N SER A 13 -11.39 -0.82 10.71
CA SER A 13 -10.79 0.52 10.78
C SER A 13 -10.39 0.91 12.21
N ALA A 14 -11.27 0.71 13.20
CA ALA A 14 -10.96 1.05 14.60
C ALA A 14 -9.86 0.17 15.20
N LEU A 15 -9.82 -1.13 14.86
CA LEU A 15 -8.75 -2.04 15.30
C LEU A 15 -7.39 -1.66 14.70
N TYR A 16 -7.38 -1.27 13.42
CA TYR A 16 -6.14 -0.98 12.71
C TYR A 16 -5.75 0.49 12.77
N GLU A 17 -6.55 1.39 13.34
CA GLU A 17 -6.23 2.81 13.37
C GLU A 17 -4.90 3.15 14.09
N PRO A 18 -4.57 2.54 15.25
CA PRO A 18 -3.25 2.73 15.86
C PRO A 18 -2.11 2.25 14.94
N LEU A 19 -2.30 1.10 14.28
CA LEU A 19 -1.34 0.58 13.31
C LEU A 19 -1.26 1.49 12.08
N GLY A 20 -2.38 2.04 11.63
CA GLY A 20 -2.49 2.96 10.51
C GLY A 20 -1.69 4.25 10.73
N ARG A 21 -1.63 4.75 11.98
CA ARG A 21 -0.74 5.88 12.31
C ARG A 21 0.75 5.53 12.17
N VAL A 22 1.15 4.34 12.64
CA VAL A 22 2.53 3.86 12.50
C VAL A 22 2.88 3.68 11.02
N LEU A 23 2.03 2.99 10.26
CA LEU A 23 2.20 2.76 8.82
C LEU A 23 2.24 4.07 8.04
N SER A 24 1.37 5.04 8.38
CA SER A 24 1.36 6.37 7.77
C SER A 24 2.67 7.12 8.02
N SER A 25 3.25 7.02 9.23
CA SER A 25 4.55 7.61 9.52
C SER A 25 5.67 6.99 8.70
N ARG A 26 5.73 5.65 8.63
CA ARG A 26 6.72 4.95 7.82
C ARG A 26 6.56 5.25 6.33
N ARG A 27 5.33 5.33 5.84
CA ARG A 27 5.06 5.75 4.45
C ARG A 27 5.59 7.15 4.17
N ARG A 28 5.51 8.09 5.11
CA ARG A 28 6.08 9.44 4.91
C ARG A 28 7.60 9.41 4.82
N GLU A 29 8.27 8.56 5.61
CA GLU A 29 9.72 8.38 5.56
C GLU A 29 10.15 7.83 4.19
N THR A 30 9.51 6.75 3.71
CA THR A 30 9.83 6.17 2.41
C THR A 30 9.39 7.06 1.24
N SER A 31 8.25 7.73 1.34
CA SER A 31 7.76 8.65 0.29
C SER A 31 8.54 9.96 0.21
N ALA A 32 9.47 10.25 1.13
CA ALA A 32 10.34 11.42 1.02
C ALA A 32 11.39 11.26 -0.09
N PHE A 33 11.64 10.02 -0.54
CA PHE A 33 12.63 9.70 -1.58
C PHE A 33 11.95 9.62 -2.96
N PRO A 34 12.34 10.46 -3.94
CA PRO A 34 11.75 10.44 -5.28
C PRO A 34 11.83 9.07 -5.97
N GLN A 35 12.94 8.36 -5.80
CA GLN A 35 13.14 7.02 -6.37
C GLN A 35 12.10 6.02 -5.86
N ILE A 36 11.83 6.04 -4.55
CA ILE A 36 10.80 5.18 -3.96
C ILE A 36 9.41 5.54 -4.50
N GLN A 37 9.13 6.83 -4.73
CA GLN A 37 7.85 7.24 -5.32
C GLN A 37 7.70 6.72 -6.75
N GLU A 38 8.75 6.80 -7.57
CA GLU A 38 8.75 6.28 -8.95
C GLU A 38 8.52 4.77 -8.98
N HIS A 39 9.23 4.01 -8.15
CA HIS A 39 9.04 2.57 -8.02
C HIS A 39 7.61 2.22 -7.57
N ALA A 40 7.11 2.92 -6.55
CA ALA A 40 5.75 2.71 -6.06
C ALA A 40 4.72 3.00 -7.16
N ILE A 41 4.84 4.09 -7.92
CA ILE A 41 3.90 4.39 -9.02
C ILE A 41 3.88 3.25 -10.05
N ALA A 42 5.05 2.74 -10.44
CA ALA A 42 5.13 1.61 -11.37
C ALA A 42 4.39 0.37 -10.83
N GLU A 43 4.60 0.01 -9.55
CA GLU A 43 3.90 -1.10 -8.90
C GLU A 43 2.37 -0.89 -8.86
N HIS A 44 1.91 0.34 -8.60
CA HIS A 44 0.48 0.65 -8.63
C HIS A 44 -0.12 0.47 -10.02
N GLU A 45 0.61 0.79 -11.09
CA GLU A 45 0.16 0.49 -12.45
C GLU A 45 0.08 -1.02 -12.72
N HIS A 46 1.01 -1.82 -12.19
CA HIS A 46 0.95 -3.29 -12.28
C HIS A 46 -0.29 -3.84 -11.59
N ILE A 47 -0.60 -3.34 -10.39
CA ILE A 47 -1.81 -3.69 -9.65
C ILE A 47 -3.07 -3.33 -10.45
N LEU A 48 -3.14 -2.12 -11.01
CA LEU A 48 -4.29 -1.70 -11.84
C LEU A 48 -4.49 -2.63 -13.05
N ARG A 49 -3.40 -3.00 -13.73
CA ARG A 49 -3.45 -3.97 -14.84
C ARG A 49 -3.94 -5.35 -14.38
N ALA A 50 -3.49 -5.83 -13.23
CA ALA A 50 -3.92 -7.11 -12.67
C ALA A 50 -5.41 -7.08 -12.27
N LEU A 51 -5.87 -6.00 -11.65
CA LEU A 51 -7.28 -5.81 -11.29
C LEU A 51 -8.19 -5.76 -12.52
N ALA A 52 -7.74 -5.15 -13.62
CA ALA A 52 -8.50 -5.09 -14.88
C ALA A 52 -8.78 -6.49 -15.47
N GLN A 53 -7.94 -7.48 -15.17
CA GLN A 53 -8.13 -8.87 -15.60
C GLN A 53 -9.20 -9.61 -14.76
N ARG A 54 -9.70 -9.00 -13.68
CA ARG A 54 -10.69 -9.58 -12.76
C ARG A 54 -10.27 -10.94 -12.18
N SER A 55 -8.96 -11.17 -12.06
CA SER A 55 -8.38 -12.35 -11.45
C SER A 55 -7.93 -12.04 -10.04
N SER A 56 -8.51 -12.72 -9.05
CA SER A 56 -8.14 -12.52 -7.64
C SER A 56 -6.70 -12.98 -7.35
N SER A 57 -6.22 -14.02 -8.03
CA SER A 57 -4.83 -14.49 -7.88
C SER A 57 -3.84 -13.49 -8.46
N ALA A 58 -4.10 -12.95 -9.65
CA ALA A 58 -3.22 -11.96 -10.27
C ALA A 58 -3.16 -10.67 -9.46
N ALA A 59 -4.32 -10.20 -8.96
CA ALA A 59 -4.37 -9.03 -8.09
C ALA A 59 -3.59 -9.25 -6.77
N ARG A 60 -3.70 -10.46 -6.20
CA ARG A 60 -2.93 -10.82 -5.00
C ARG A 60 -1.43 -10.82 -5.29
N GLU A 61 -1.00 -11.46 -6.36
CA GLU A 61 0.42 -11.53 -6.73
C GLU A 61 1.01 -10.15 -6.97
N ALA A 62 0.29 -9.25 -7.66
CA ALA A 62 0.73 -7.87 -7.86
C ALA A 62 0.85 -7.09 -6.54
N MET A 63 -0.06 -7.31 -5.59
CA MET A 63 0.05 -6.72 -4.25
C MET A 63 1.24 -7.29 -3.47
N ASP A 64 1.48 -8.61 -3.53
CA ASP A 64 2.62 -9.24 -2.87
C ASP A 64 3.95 -8.70 -3.43
N GLN A 65 4.04 -8.48 -4.75
CA GLN A 65 5.19 -7.83 -5.40
C GLN A 65 5.39 -6.39 -4.92
N HIS A 66 4.32 -5.59 -4.85
CA HIS A 66 4.41 -4.23 -4.32
C HIS A 66 4.92 -4.18 -2.86
N MET A 67 4.46 -5.12 -2.03
CA MET A 67 4.93 -5.22 -0.64
C MET A 67 6.43 -5.56 -0.57
N GLN A 68 6.91 -6.45 -1.44
CA GLN A 68 8.33 -6.78 -1.52
C GLN A 68 9.16 -5.57 -2.00
N GLN A 69 8.72 -4.89 -3.06
CA GLN A 69 9.36 -3.67 -3.55
C GLN A 69 9.46 -2.60 -2.44
N THR A 70 8.40 -2.40 -1.66
CA THR A 70 8.40 -1.45 -0.53
C THR A 70 9.46 -1.81 0.52
N LEU A 71 9.64 -3.11 0.81
CA LEU A 71 10.65 -3.58 1.75
C LEU A 71 12.07 -3.38 1.20
N ASP A 72 12.28 -3.70 -0.08
CA ASP A 72 13.58 -3.58 -0.74
C ASP A 72 14.03 -2.11 -0.79
N ASP A 73 13.11 -1.20 -1.09
CA ASP A 73 13.37 0.24 -1.11
C ASP A 73 13.64 0.80 0.30
N LEU A 74 12.90 0.35 1.32
CA LEU A 74 13.17 0.72 2.70
C LEU A 74 14.61 0.32 3.09
N ASN A 75 15.01 -0.91 2.77
CA ASN A 75 16.36 -1.39 3.06
C ASN A 75 17.41 -0.56 2.30
N THR A 76 17.17 -0.29 1.01
CA THR A 76 18.17 0.33 0.12
C THR A 76 18.35 1.81 0.39
N PHE A 77 17.27 2.57 0.54
CA PHE A 77 17.31 4.04 0.55
C PHE A 77 17.11 4.67 1.92
N VAL A 78 16.64 3.93 2.93
CA VAL A 78 16.34 4.49 4.26
C VAL A 78 17.18 3.87 5.36
N LEU A 79 17.33 2.54 5.39
CA LEU A 79 18.05 1.86 6.47
C LEU A 79 19.55 1.73 6.22
N ASN A 80 19.96 1.60 4.96
CA ASN A 80 21.37 1.47 4.56
C ASN A 80 21.96 2.74 3.93
N SER A 81 21.25 3.87 4.02
CA SER A 81 21.65 5.19 3.51
C SER A 81 22.48 5.98 4.51
#